data_AF-A0A3A8QS73-F1
#
_entry.id   AF-A0A3A8QS73-F1
#
_cell.length_a   1.000
_cell.length_b   1.000
_cell.length_c   1.000
_cell.angle_alpha   90.00
_cell.angle_beta   90.00
_cell.angle_gamma   90.00
#
_symmetry.space_group_name_H-M   'P 1'
#
loop_
_entity.id
_entity.type
_entity.pdbx_description
1 polymer ?
#
loop_
_entity_poly.entity_id
_entity_poly.type
_entity_poly.pdbx_seq_one_letter_code
_entity_poly.pdbx_strand_id
1 'polypeptide(L)'
;MFTVFDLCRLLSVLAGAAVGAFVGHGLLGWMGAAGGVPVGWVLGYGVGGLPFLVVARILSNNLRRTDPASLKQRLEAEYYISHLLLAELAQRGEDLAQYEEPILQLLQAESGDRRQHGWTSLQSFYPARAEALADYKPEASAEACRQQVEQAIGAKA
;
A
#
# COMPACT_ATOMS: atom_id res chain seq x y z
N MET A 1 -8.39 0.94 8.15
CA MET A 1 -9.21 1.45 7.03
C MET A 1 -9.76 0.24 6.29
N PHE A 2 -11.08 0.13 6.11
CA PHE A 2 -11.69 -1.00 5.40
C PHE A 2 -11.74 -0.66 3.90
N THR A 3 -11.10 -1.48 3.06
CA THR A 3 -10.97 -1.21 1.62
C THR A 3 -12.01 -1.98 0.80
N VAL A 4 -12.20 -1.58 -0.46
CA VAL A 4 -13.05 -2.33 -1.41
C VAL A 4 -12.55 -3.77 -1.58
N PHE A 5 -11.24 -4.01 -1.48
CA PHE A 5 -10.69 -5.37 -1.52
C PHE A 5 -11.09 -6.19 -0.29
N ASP A 6 -11.14 -5.58 0.89
CA ASP A 6 -11.63 -6.25 2.11
C ASP A 6 -13.11 -6.59 1.99
N LEU A 7 -13.91 -5.71 1.38
CA LEU A 7 -15.32 -5.98 1.08
C LEU A 7 -15.47 -7.15 0.12
N CYS A 8 -14.74 -7.15 -1.00
CA CYS A 8 -14.75 -8.26 -1.94
C CYS A 8 -14.35 -9.58 -1.27
N ARG A 9 -13.30 -9.55 -0.44
CA ARG A 9 -12.83 -10.73 0.29
C ARG A 9 -13.86 -11.27 1.25
N LEU A 10 -14.52 -10.39 2.01
CA LEU A 10 -15.59 -10.76 2.93
C LEU A 10 -16.77 -11.38 2.17
N LEU A 11 -17.21 -10.77 1.07
CA LEU A 11 -18.30 -11.30 0.25
C LEU A 11 -17.93 -12.65 -0.38
N SER A 12 -16.72 -12.81 -0.89
CA SER A 12 -16.25 -14.10 -1.43
C SER A 12 -16.18 -15.20 -0.37
N VAL A 13 -15.77 -14.88 0.85
CA VAL A 13 -15.81 -15.80 1.99
C VAL A 13 -17.23 -16.26 2.29
N LEU A 14 -18.18 -15.32 2.42
CA LEU A 14 -19.58 -15.64 2.73
C LEU A 14 -20.23 -16.45 1.60
N ALA A 15 -20.01 -16.05 0.35
CA ALA A 15 -20.49 -16.77 -0.82
C ALA A 15 -19.88 -18.18 -0.89
N GLY A 16 -18.58 -18.31 -0.65
CA GLY A 16 -17.88 -19.58 -0.60
C GLY A 16 -18.44 -20.51 0.46
N ALA A 17 -18.64 -20.01 1.69
CA ALA A 17 -19.24 -20.78 2.79
C ALA A 17 -20.68 -21.24 2.47
N ALA A 18 -21.50 -20.36 1.87
CA ALA A 18 -22.87 -20.68 1.47
C ALA A 18 -22.93 -21.74 0.35
N VAL A 19 -22.11 -21.59 -0.69
CA VAL A 19 -21.99 -22.59 -1.78
C VAL A 19 -21.46 -23.91 -1.23
N GLY A 20 -20.45 -23.87 -0.36
CA GLY A 20 -19.90 -25.04 0.31
C GLY A 20 -20.94 -25.78 1.14
N ALA A 21 -21.74 -25.05 1.94
CA ALA A 21 -22.84 -25.63 2.70
C ALA A 21 -23.90 -26.28 1.80
N PHE A 22 -24.29 -25.60 0.72
CA PHE A 22 -25.32 -26.09 -0.20
C PHE A 22 -24.89 -27.35 -0.95
N VAL A 23 -23.69 -27.33 -1.53
CA VAL A 23 -23.11 -28.50 -2.23
C VAL A 23 -22.86 -29.65 -1.26
N GLY A 24 -22.31 -29.35 -0.09
CA GLY A 24 -22.11 -30.33 0.97
C GLY A 24 -23.42 -30.98 1.42
N HIS A 25 -24.47 -30.17 1.60
CA HIS A 25 -25.79 -30.67 1.95
C HIS A 25 -26.35 -31.62 0.90
N GLY A 26 -26.20 -31.28 -0.38
CA GLY A 26 -26.64 -32.13 -1.49
C GLY A 26 -25.94 -33.48 -1.56
N LEU A 27 -24.69 -33.58 -1.09
CA LEU A 27 -23.89 -34.82 -1.16
C LEU A 27 -24.04 -35.73 0.06
N LEU A 28 -23.98 -35.17 1.27
CA LEU A 28 -23.91 -35.94 2.52
C LEU A 28 -24.90 -35.41 3.58
N GLY A 29 -25.93 -34.67 3.17
CA GLY A 29 -26.92 -34.10 4.07
C GLY A 29 -26.29 -33.14 5.08
N TRP A 30 -26.75 -33.15 6.33
CA TRP A 30 -26.28 -32.21 7.36
C TRP A 30 -24.76 -32.34 7.65
N MET A 31 -24.19 -33.54 7.57
CA MET A 31 -22.74 -33.75 7.76
C MET A 31 -21.93 -33.09 6.65
N GLY A 32 -22.41 -33.21 5.41
CA GLY A 32 -21.80 -32.54 4.28
C GLY A 32 -21.94 -31.02 4.35
N ALA A 33 -23.06 -30.50 4.84
CA ALA A 33 -23.21 -29.06 5.07
C ALA A 33 -22.20 -28.54 6.09
N ALA A 34 -22.02 -29.24 7.21
CA ALA A 34 -21.06 -28.89 8.25
C ALA A 34 -19.61 -28.92 7.74
N GLY A 35 -19.25 -29.91 6.91
CA GLY A 35 -17.93 -30.00 6.28
C GLY A 35 -17.74 -29.05 5.09
N GLY A 36 -18.81 -28.69 4.40
CA GLY A 36 -18.78 -27.84 3.22
C GLY A 36 -18.53 -26.37 3.54
N VAL A 37 -19.04 -25.88 4.68
CA VAL A 37 -18.79 -24.51 5.17
C VAL A 37 -17.30 -24.16 5.29
N PRO A 38 -16.45 -24.91 6.03
CA PRO A 38 -15.04 -24.57 6.18
C PRO A 38 -14.27 -24.68 4.85
N VAL A 39 -14.58 -25.68 4.02
CA VAL A 39 -13.96 -25.81 2.68
C VAL A 39 -14.32 -24.62 1.80
N GLY A 40 -15.61 -24.28 1.76
CA GLY A 40 -16.13 -23.14 1.01
C GLY A 40 -15.56 -21.81 1.51
N TRP A 41 -15.40 -21.66 2.82
CA TRP A 41 -14.77 -20.48 3.43
C TRP A 41 -13.31 -20.32 2.98
N VAL A 42 -12.49 -21.39 3.07
CA VAL A 42 -11.08 -21.35 2.65
C VAL A 42 -10.95 -20.99 1.18
N LEU A 43 -11.77 -21.61 0.31
CA LEU A 43 -11.77 -21.31 -1.12
C LEU A 43 -12.23 -19.87 -1.39
N GLY A 44 -13.30 -19.41 -0.73
CA GLY A 44 -13.81 -18.06 -0.84
C GLY A 44 -12.79 -17.00 -0.40
N TYR A 45 -12.02 -17.28 0.65
CA TYR A 45 -10.93 -16.42 1.11
C TYR A 45 -9.80 -16.30 0.09
N GLY A 46 -9.44 -17.40 -0.57
CA GLY A 46 -8.45 -17.42 -1.64
C GLY A 46 -8.91 -16.65 -2.88
N VAL A 47 -10.12 -16.94 -3.37
CA VAL A 47 -10.71 -16.27 -4.54
C VAL A 47 -10.90 -14.78 -4.29
N GLY A 48 -11.35 -14.40 -3.10
CA GLY A 48 -11.53 -13.00 -2.71
C GLY A 48 -10.24 -12.18 -2.68
N GLY A 49 -9.07 -12.85 -2.59
CA GLY A 49 -7.76 -12.20 -2.68
C GLY A 49 -7.26 -11.99 -4.12
N LEU A 50 -7.87 -12.64 -5.12
CA LEU A 50 -7.42 -12.57 -6.52
C LEU A 50 -7.47 -11.14 -7.11
N PRO A 51 -8.53 -10.33 -6.90
CA PRO A 51 -8.58 -8.97 -7.45
C PRO A 51 -7.38 -8.13 -7.01
N PHE A 52 -6.99 -8.22 -5.74
CA PHE A 52 -5.82 -7.52 -5.21
C PHE A 52 -4.53 -7.98 -5.91
N LEU A 53 -4.33 -9.30 -6.05
CA LEU A 53 -3.14 -9.85 -6.72
C LEU A 53 -3.07 -9.45 -8.20
N VAL A 54 -4.20 -9.45 -8.90
CA VAL A 54 -4.27 -9.03 -10.30
C VAL A 54 -3.91 -7.56 -10.44
N VAL A 55 -4.50 -6.68 -9.62
CA VAL A 55 -4.20 -5.24 -9.65
C VAL A 55 -2.75 -4.98 -9.28
N ALA A 56 -2.23 -5.62 -8.23
CA ALA A 56 -0.83 -5.50 -7.84
C ALA A 56 0.12 -5.94 -8.97
N ARG A 57 -0.22 -7.02 -9.68
CA ARG A 57 0.58 -7.51 -10.81
C ARG A 57 0.49 -6.61 -12.04
N ILE A 58 -0.67 -6.08 -12.37
CA ILE A 58 -0.85 -5.10 -13.45
C ILE A 58 -0.06 -3.82 -13.14
N LEU A 59 -0.18 -3.32 -11.90
CA LEU A 59 0.55 -2.15 -11.45
C LEU A 59 2.05 -2.38 -11.55
N SER A 60 2.57 -3.46 -10.96
CA SER A 60 3.99 -3.82 -11.05
C SER A 60 4.47 -3.94 -12.50
N ASN A 61 3.68 -4.56 -13.39
CA ASN A 61 4.06 -4.70 -14.79
C ASN A 61 4.04 -3.36 -15.55
N ASN A 62 3.11 -2.47 -15.23
CA ASN A 62 3.08 -1.10 -15.78
C ASN A 62 4.25 -0.28 -15.26
N LEU A 63 4.55 -0.35 -13.96
CA LEU A 63 5.72 0.29 -13.39
C LEU A 63 6.99 -0.21 -14.07
N ARG A 64 7.17 -1.54 -14.20
CA ARG A 64 8.28 -2.21 -14.92
C ARG A 64 8.56 -1.68 -16.32
N ARG A 65 7.52 -1.31 -17.07
CA ARG A 65 7.62 -0.80 -18.44
C ARG A 65 7.82 0.72 -18.53
N THR A 66 7.68 1.42 -17.42
CA THR A 66 7.80 2.88 -17.34
C THR A 66 9.27 3.28 -17.24
N ASP A 67 9.67 4.27 -18.03
CA ASP A 67 11.04 4.81 -18.06
C ASP A 67 11.39 5.57 -16.76
N PRO A 68 12.62 5.48 -16.23
CA PRO A 68 13.01 6.14 -14.98
C PRO A 68 12.76 7.66 -14.94
N ALA A 69 12.92 8.38 -16.05
CA ALA A 69 12.68 9.82 -16.09
C ALA A 69 11.19 10.15 -15.89
N SER A 70 10.30 9.30 -16.41
CA SER A 70 8.85 9.43 -16.23
C SER A 70 8.37 9.01 -14.83
N LEU A 71 9.18 8.26 -14.06
CA LEU A 71 8.84 7.90 -12.68
C LEU A 71 8.91 9.10 -11.72
N LYS A 72 9.80 10.08 -11.97
CA LYS A 72 9.81 11.34 -11.19
C LYS A 72 8.52 12.12 -11.35
N GLN A 73 8.06 12.29 -12.60
CA GLN A 73 6.81 12.97 -12.90
C GLN A 73 5.60 12.24 -12.30
N ARG A 74 5.64 10.90 -12.28
CA ARG A 74 4.62 10.08 -11.61
C ARG A 74 4.70 10.14 -10.09
N LEU A 75 5.87 10.35 -9.50
CA LEU A 75 6.00 10.52 -8.04
C LEU A 75 5.25 11.76 -7.54
N GLU A 76 5.30 12.85 -8.32
CA GLU A 76 4.54 14.08 -8.03
C GLU A 76 3.03 13.91 -8.28
N ALA A 77 2.65 13.25 -9.39
CA ALA A 77 1.25 13.07 -9.76
C ALA A 77 0.53 11.97 -8.95
N GLU A 78 1.24 10.90 -8.60
CA GLU A 78 0.72 9.66 -7.99
C GLU A 78 1.35 9.42 -6.60
N TYR A 79 1.38 10.46 -5.77
CA TYR A 79 1.97 10.43 -4.42
C TYR A 79 1.48 9.28 -3.53
N TYR A 80 0.24 8.80 -3.73
CA TYR A 80 -0.39 7.72 -2.97
C TYR A 80 0.27 6.35 -3.21
N ILE A 81 0.98 6.18 -4.33
CA ILE A 81 1.81 4.99 -4.60
C ILE A 81 3.31 5.26 -4.56
N SER A 82 3.75 6.38 -3.97
CA SER A 82 5.17 6.77 -3.89
C SER A 82 6.08 5.63 -3.40
N HIS A 83 5.66 4.91 -2.35
CA HIS A 83 6.38 3.75 -1.82
C HIS A 83 6.55 2.60 -2.84
N LEU A 84 5.58 2.37 -3.73
CA LEU A 84 5.67 1.36 -4.79
C LEU A 84 6.59 1.80 -5.92
N LEU A 85 6.57 3.10 -6.27
CA LEU A 85 7.47 3.67 -7.27
C LEU A 85 8.92 3.56 -6.82
N LEU A 86 9.21 3.94 -5.56
CA LEU A 86 10.54 3.81 -4.97
C LEU A 86 10.99 2.35 -4.83
N ALA A 87 10.09 1.44 -4.45
CA ALA A 87 10.40 0.01 -4.40
C ALA A 87 10.85 -0.53 -5.75
N GLU A 88 10.15 -0.16 -6.83
CA GLU A 88 10.47 -0.58 -8.18
C GLU A 88 11.79 0.03 -8.66
N LEU A 89 12.05 1.31 -8.40
CA LEU A 89 13.33 1.97 -8.70
C LEU A 89 14.50 1.27 -7.98
N ALA A 90 14.32 0.97 -6.69
CA ALA A 90 15.31 0.24 -5.89
C ALA A 90 15.59 -1.16 -6.47
N GLN A 91 14.54 -1.88 -6.90
CA GLN A 91 14.69 -3.19 -7.55
C GLN A 91 15.48 -3.14 -8.86
N ARG A 92 15.50 -1.98 -9.55
CA ARG A 92 16.28 -1.77 -10.78
C ARG A 92 17.73 -1.33 -10.51
N GLY A 93 18.09 -1.08 -9.25
CA GLY A 93 19.41 -0.58 -8.89
C GLY A 93 19.60 0.91 -9.20
N GLU A 94 18.51 1.67 -9.34
CA GLU A 94 18.58 3.12 -9.50
C GLU A 94 18.99 3.79 -8.18
N ASP A 95 19.74 4.90 -8.29
CA ASP A 95 20.07 5.71 -7.11
C ASP A 95 18.82 6.43 -6.59
N LEU A 96 18.41 6.09 -5.37
CA LEU A 96 17.23 6.67 -4.75
C LEU A 96 17.49 8.07 -4.18
N ALA A 97 18.74 8.51 -4.00
CA ALA A 97 19.07 9.79 -3.39
C ALA A 97 18.41 10.97 -4.13
N GLN A 98 18.31 10.89 -5.46
CA GLN A 98 17.67 11.92 -6.29
C GLN A 98 16.17 12.10 -6.04
N TYR A 99 15.50 11.14 -5.37
CA TYR A 99 14.07 11.20 -5.06
C TYR A 99 13.78 11.57 -3.60
N GLU A 100 14.81 11.78 -2.77
CA GLU A 100 14.63 12.17 -1.36
C GLU A 100 13.90 13.52 -1.25
N GLU A 101 14.31 14.49 -2.05
CA GLU A 101 13.74 15.84 -2.03
C GLU A 101 12.23 15.88 -2.36
N PRO A 102 11.74 15.23 -3.44
CA PRO A 102 10.30 15.07 -3.65
C PRO A 102 9.55 14.44 -2.47
N ILE A 103 10.15 13.46 -1.78
CA ILE A 103 9.53 12.85 -0.59
C ILE A 103 9.46 13.86 0.56
N LEU A 104 10.52 14.63 0.80
CA LEU A 104 10.53 15.69 1.80
C LEU A 104 9.50 16.80 1.51
N GLN A 105 9.22 17.08 0.24
CA GLN A 105 8.14 17.99 -0.15
C GLN A 105 6.74 17.44 0.20
N LEU A 106 6.53 16.11 0.12
CA LEU A 106 5.29 15.49 0.57
C LEU A 106 5.07 15.65 2.08
N LEU A 107 6.13 15.58 2.89
CA LEU A 107 6.07 15.81 4.34
C LEU A 107 5.70 17.26 4.70
N GLN A 108 5.91 18.20 3.78
CA GLN A 108 5.63 19.63 3.95
C GLN A 108 4.27 20.05 3.35
N ALA A 109 3.56 19.11 2.73
CA ALA A 109 2.29 19.37 2.07
C ALA A 109 1.19 19.77 3.07
N GLU A 110 0.23 20.59 2.62
CA GLU A 110 -0.96 20.95 3.41
C GLU A 110 -1.84 19.74 3.74
N SER A 111 -1.93 18.78 2.82
CA SER A 111 -2.73 17.57 2.99
C SER A 111 -2.06 16.58 3.94
N GLY A 112 -2.75 16.19 5.01
CA GLY A 112 -2.29 15.13 5.93
C GLY A 112 -2.10 13.78 5.25
N ASP A 113 -2.90 13.47 4.23
CA ASP A 113 -2.78 12.24 3.44
C ASP A 113 -1.46 12.21 2.65
N ARG A 114 -1.08 13.34 2.03
CA ARG A 114 0.22 13.47 1.35
C ARG A 114 1.38 13.32 2.33
N ARG A 115 1.27 13.92 3.53
CA ARG A 115 2.28 13.77 4.59
C ARG A 115 2.40 12.32 5.04
N GLN A 116 1.29 11.60 5.21
CA GLN A 116 1.29 10.19 5.59
C GLN A 116 2.02 9.31 4.56
N HIS A 117 1.72 9.51 3.27
CA HIS A 117 2.38 8.78 2.19
C HIS A 117 3.87 9.13 2.07
N GLY A 118 4.21 10.43 2.20
CA GLY A 118 5.60 10.88 2.24
C GLY A 118 6.37 10.25 3.40
N TRP A 119 5.80 10.27 4.61
CA TRP A 119 6.40 9.67 5.79
C TRP A 119 6.63 8.17 5.66
N THR A 120 5.64 7.44 5.12
CA THR A 120 5.77 5.99 4.85
C THR A 120 6.92 5.70 3.88
N SER A 121 7.04 6.49 2.82
CA SER A 121 8.15 6.39 1.86
C SER A 121 9.49 6.74 2.51
N LEU A 122 9.54 7.76 3.35
CA LEU A 122 10.76 8.17 4.05
C LEU A 122 11.28 7.06 4.99
N GLN A 123 10.40 6.47 5.80
CA GLN A 123 10.74 5.37 6.71
C GLN A 123 11.29 4.14 5.97
N SER A 124 10.74 3.84 4.80
CA SER A 124 11.08 2.63 4.06
C SER A 124 12.39 2.74 3.27
N PHE A 125 12.66 3.92 2.70
CA PHE A 125 13.75 4.10 1.72
C PHE A 125 14.86 5.05 2.18
N TYR A 126 14.61 5.88 3.20
CA TYR A 126 15.56 6.89 3.69
C TYR A 126 15.70 6.82 5.23
N PRO A 127 16.15 5.68 5.79
CA PRO A 127 16.10 5.44 7.23
C PRO A 127 16.88 6.46 8.06
N ALA A 128 18.04 6.92 7.57
CA ALA A 128 18.82 7.95 8.25
C ALA A 128 18.07 9.30 8.35
N ARG A 129 17.24 9.63 7.36
CA ARG A 129 16.40 10.83 7.39
C ARG A 129 15.18 10.64 8.28
N ALA A 130 14.60 9.44 8.26
CA ALA A 130 13.50 9.09 9.14
C ALA A 130 13.93 9.14 10.62
N GLU A 131 15.16 8.73 10.94
CA GLU A 131 15.73 8.83 12.29
C GLU A 131 15.92 10.29 12.73
N ALA A 132 16.40 11.16 11.83
CA ALA A 132 16.47 12.61 12.10
C ALA A 132 15.08 13.26 12.31
N LEU A 133 14.02 12.58 11.88
CA LEU A 133 12.63 12.99 12.00
C LEU A 133 11.83 12.02 12.90
N ALA A 134 12.46 11.38 13.89
CA ALA A 134 11.82 10.34 14.71
C ALA A 134 10.51 10.77 15.37
N ASP A 135 10.39 12.05 15.74
CA ASP A 135 9.19 12.61 16.37
C ASP A 135 8.16 13.17 15.36
N TYR A 136 8.36 12.95 14.05
CA TYR A 136 7.47 13.47 13.02
C TYR A 136 6.10 12.79 13.08
N LYS A 137 5.05 13.61 13.14
CA LYS A 137 3.65 13.18 13.20
C LYS A 137 2.89 13.72 11.99
N PRO A 138 2.56 12.88 10.99
CA PRO A 138 1.83 13.32 9.79
C PRO A 138 0.50 14.02 10.10
N GLU A 139 -0.15 13.66 11.22
CA GLU A 139 -1.40 14.23 11.71
C GLU A 139 -1.26 15.63 12.36
N ALA A 140 -0.04 16.11 12.62
CA ALA A 140 0.19 17.45 13.14
C ALA A 140 -0.19 18.53 12.09
N SER A 141 -0.21 19.80 12.52
CA SER A 141 -0.47 20.92 11.61
C SER A 141 0.59 20.99 10.51
N ALA A 142 0.20 21.47 9.32
CA ALA A 142 1.12 21.59 8.20
C ALA A 142 2.33 22.49 8.54
N GLU A 143 2.10 23.56 9.30
CA GLU A 143 3.17 24.46 9.77
C GLU A 143 4.17 23.75 10.70
N ALA A 144 3.69 22.95 11.67
CA ALA A 144 4.57 22.20 12.56
C ALA A 144 5.40 21.17 11.79
N CYS A 145 4.78 20.46 10.84
CA CYS A 145 5.46 19.53 9.95
C CYS A 145 6.54 20.22 9.11
N ARG A 146 6.25 21.41 8.55
CA ARG A 146 7.23 22.20 7.77
C ARG A 146 8.43 22.60 8.61
N GLN A 147 8.18 23.18 9.78
CA GLN A 147 9.25 23.60 10.68
C GLN A 147 10.16 22.44 11.08
N GLN A 148 9.57 21.27 11.38
CA GLN A 148 10.34 20.09 11.76
C GLN A 148 11.20 19.56 10.60
N VAL A 149 10.66 19.53 9.38
CA VAL A 149 11.41 19.13 8.18
C VAL A 149 12.53 20.12 7.88
N GLU A 150 12.26 21.43 7.94
CA GLU A 150 13.27 22.47 7.74
C GLU A 150 14.41 22.38 8.76
N GLN A 151 14.10 22.15 10.04
CA GLN A 151 15.10 21.95 11.08
C GLN A 151 15.96 20.71 10.83
N ALA A 152 15.35 19.59 10.42
CA ALA A 152 16.05 18.35 10.14
C ALA A 152 16.92 18.42 8.86
N ILE A 153 16.58 19.28 7.91
CA ILE A 153 17.38 19.53 6.70
C ILE A 153 18.50 20.54 7.01
N GLY A 154 18.18 21.64 7.70
CA GLY A 154 19.09 22.73 8.03
C GLY A 154 20.18 22.34 9.05
N ALA A 155 19.93 21.37 9.92
CA ALA A 155 20.94 20.84 10.86
C ALA A 155 22.10 20.10 10.18
N LYS A 156 22.06 19.91 8.85
CA LYS A 156 23.09 19.25 8.04
C LYS A 156 23.91 20.21 7.15
N ALA A 157 23.67 21.52 7.24
CA ALA A 157 24.42 22.56 6.50
C ALA A 157 25.62 23.10 7.30
#